data_AF-A0A3D3RBV8-F1
#
_entry.id   AF-A0A3D3RBV8-F1
#
_cell.length_a   1.000
_cell.length_b   1.000
_cell.length_c   1.000
_cell.angle_alpha   90.00
_cell.angle_beta   90.00
_cell.angle_gamma   90.00
#
_symmetry.space_group_name_H-M   'P 1'
#
loop_
_entity.id
_entity.type
_entity.pdbx_description
1 polymer ?
#
loop_
_entity_poly.entity_id
_entity_poly.type
_entity_poly.pdbx_seq_one_letter_code
_entity_poly.pdbx_strand_id
1 'polypeptide(L)'
;SLTQSEPATLAPYSGENATTQPTQPHSLDSQTPLANRQLPSVFPQQKRFDQVEPGVQPGQGQVKNHFVTDDPEKRPNYAKNRYPQTPTQNWAAERKQVLNGTQFQIGFEVDEVGPSGIGAVELYITEDNGQKWYKYGEDPDKKSPFHVEVPHDGIYGFSLRVRSGVGLADALPKSGEKPDVVIVVDRTAPALKLNPVVQGLGGEANKVTISWAMSDQNPAEKSIAINFSTQPGGPWEPIVDWQEDQGRFTWSVRPGNPSKFYLQVIARDAAGNVSQEVTSQPIILDLTKPSGRIVDVEVLSKASPY
;
A
#
# COMPACT_ATOMS: atom_id res chain seq x y z
N SER A 1 60.77 8.07 -29.48
CA SER A 1 60.64 8.98 -28.33
C SER A 1 59.31 8.67 -27.66
N LEU A 2 59.22 7.77 -26.68
CA LEU A 2 59.49 7.99 -25.25
C LEU A 2 58.87 9.33 -24.81
N THR A 3 57.81 9.37 -24.00
CA THR A 3 57.84 8.92 -22.61
C THR A 3 56.51 8.42 -22.05
N GLN A 4 56.66 7.37 -21.26
CA GLN A 4 55.73 6.69 -20.35
C GLN A 4 55.88 7.33 -18.96
N SER A 5 54.80 7.48 -18.20
CA SER A 5 54.88 7.86 -16.78
C SER A 5 53.87 7.05 -15.98
N GLU A 6 54.41 6.11 -15.20
CA GLU A 6 53.74 5.30 -14.17
C GLU A 6 53.68 6.05 -12.82
N PRO A 7 52.90 5.54 -11.84
CA PRO A 7 52.39 6.30 -10.70
C PRO A 7 53.27 6.17 -9.44
N ALA A 8 53.22 7.18 -8.57
CA ALA A 8 53.82 7.12 -7.23
C ALA A 8 52.75 6.88 -6.16
N THR A 9 52.92 5.76 -5.45
CA THR A 9 52.21 5.37 -4.22
C THR A 9 53.01 5.86 -3.02
N LEU A 10 52.35 6.49 -2.03
CA LEU A 10 52.87 6.61 -0.66
C LEU A 10 51.72 6.38 0.33
N ALA A 11 51.89 5.36 1.18
CA ALA A 11 51.13 5.11 2.40
C ALA A 11 51.99 5.52 3.63
N PRO A 12 51.61 5.18 4.86
CA PRO A 12 50.56 5.77 5.68
C PRO A 12 51.14 6.49 6.92
N TYR A 13 50.42 7.43 7.51
CA TYR A 13 50.74 7.94 8.85
C TYR A 13 49.90 7.22 9.91
N SER A 14 50.57 6.66 10.92
CA SER A 14 49.99 6.09 12.14
C SER A 14 50.90 6.40 13.33
N GLY A 15 50.27 6.71 14.46
CA GLY A 15 50.83 6.77 15.83
C GLY A 15 51.02 8.18 16.38
N GLU A 16 50.70 8.52 17.64
CA GLU A 16 50.20 7.76 18.79
C GLU A 16 49.75 8.74 19.90
N ASN A 17 48.66 8.37 20.60
CA ASN A 17 48.36 8.48 22.03
C ASN A 17 48.74 9.71 22.89
N ALA A 18 47.73 10.31 23.52
CA ALA A 18 47.77 10.65 24.94
C ALA A 18 46.38 10.54 25.59
N THR A 19 46.33 9.80 26.70
CA THR A 19 45.18 9.38 27.49
C THR A 19 45.07 10.23 28.76
N THR A 20 43.88 10.76 29.08
CA THR A 20 43.47 11.08 30.48
C THR A 20 41.95 10.93 30.64
N GLN A 21 41.54 9.91 31.40
CA GLN A 21 40.23 9.72 32.08
C GLN A 21 40.27 10.45 33.46
N PRO A 22 39.21 10.40 34.32
CA PRO A 22 37.76 10.52 34.10
C PRO A 22 37.13 11.53 35.08
N THR A 23 36.05 12.24 34.70
CA THR A 23 35.20 12.95 35.69
C THR A 23 33.73 12.96 35.29
N GLN A 24 32.95 12.11 35.95
CA GLN A 24 31.56 12.31 36.37
C GLN A 24 31.58 12.29 37.91
N PRO A 25 30.69 13.00 38.64
CA PRO A 25 29.24 12.89 38.45
C PRO A 25 28.47 14.22 38.56
N HIS A 26 27.28 14.27 37.97
CA HIS A 26 26.06 14.73 38.66
C HIS A 26 24.83 14.39 37.82
N SER A 27 23.94 13.66 38.46
CA SER A 27 22.57 13.33 38.10
C SER A 27 21.66 14.56 38.12
N LEU A 28 20.75 14.69 37.14
CA LEU A 28 19.37 15.18 37.33
C LEU A 28 18.52 14.88 36.08
N ASP A 29 17.41 14.20 36.35
CA ASP A 29 16.08 14.36 35.76
C ASP A 29 15.74 13.79 34.38
N SER A 30 15.12 12.62 34.47
CA SER A 30 13.97 12.20 33.67
C SER A 30 12.97 13.34 33.48
N GLN A 31 12.72 13.77 32.24
CA GLN A 31 11.43 14.30 31.79
C GLN A 31 11.38 14.43 30.27
N THR A 32 10.69 13.48 29.64
CA THR A 32 10.05 13.63 28.32
C THR A 32 9.08 14.80 28.34
N PRO A 33 9.15 15.77 27.41
CA PRO A 33 8.05 16.70 27.20
C PRO A 33 6.96 16.00 26.37
N LEU A 34 5.91 15.59 27.08
CA LEU A 34 4.48 15.71 26.77
C LEU A 34 4.19 16.17 25.32
N ALA A 35 3.50 15.35 24.51
CA ALA A 35 2.03 15.29 24.54
C ALA A 35 1.40 16.67 24.71
N ASN A 36 1.49 17.51 23.67
CA ASN A 36 0.50 18.55 23.32
C ASN A 36 0.98 19.31 22.07
N ARG A 37 0.63 18.79 20.89
CA ARG A 37 0.45 19.64 19.72
C ARG A 37 -1.02 19.59 19.35
N GLN A 38 -1.73 20.62 19.80
CA GLN A 38 -3.07 20.95 19.32
C GLN A 38 -3.00 21.12 17.80
N LEU A 39 -3.81 20.33 17.10
CA LEU A 39 -4.12 20.53 15.69
C LEU A 39 -4.75 21.93 15.51
N PRO A 40 -4.45 22.66 14.42
CA PRO A 40 -5.13 23.92 14.15
C PRO A 40 -6.61 23.67 13.85
N SER A 41 -7.48 24.26 14.67
CA SER A 41 -8.94 24.26 14.50
C SER A 41 -9.33 25.06 13.26
N VAL A 42 -9.52 24.39 12.13
CA VAL A 42 -10.20 24.96 10.96
C VAL A 42 -11.69 24.79 11.18
N PHE A 43 -12.38 25.77 11.78
CA PHE A 43 -13.80 26.17 11.62
C PHE A 43 -14.21 27.13 12.77
N PRO A 44 -14.96 28.22 12.52
CA PRO A 44 -15.29 29.22 13.53
C PRO A 44 -16.34 28.73 14.55
N GLN A 45 -16.06 28.87 15.85
CA GLN A 45 -17.03 28.63 16.92
C GLN A 45 -17.98 29.83 17.09
N GLN A 46 -19.29 29.57 17.02
CA GLN A 46 -20.34 30.53 17.34
C GLN A 46 -20.49 30.71 18.86
N LYS A 47 -20.77 31.95 19.26
CA LYS A 47 -20.76 32.48 20.63
C LYS A 47 -21.76 31.83 21.60
N ARG A 48 -21.33 31.87 22.87
CA ARG A 48 -22.02 31.62 24.16
C ARG A 48 -23.48 32.10 24.23
N PHE A 49 -24.29 31.33 24.96
CA PHE A 49 -25.28 31.83 25.91
C PHE A 49 -25.05 31.18 27.28
N ASP A 50 -25.15 32.00 28.33
CA ASP A 50 -24.78 31.73 29.72
C ASP A 50 -25.83 30.93 30.53
N GLN A 51 -25.31 30.15 31.49
CA GLN A 51 -25.76 29.81 32.86
C GLN A 51 -27.25 29.70 33.25
N VAL A 52 -27.64 28.60 33.92
CA VAL A 52 -28.13 28.57 35.34
C VAL A 52 -27.81 27.19 36.01
N GLU A 53 -27.61 27.24 37.33
CA GLU A 53 -27.10 26.33 38.38
C GLU A 53 -27.89 25.04 38.78
N PRO A 54 -27.36 24.22 39.73
CA PRO A 54 -27.69 22.80 39.92
C PRO A 54 -28.61 22.46 41.11
N GLY A 55 -29.23 21.27 41.07
CA GLY A 55 -29.68 20.54 42.25
C GLY A 55 -30.97 19.74 42.07
N VAL A 56 -30.89 18.40 42.24
CA VAL A 56 -31.85 17.46 42.88
C VAL A 56 -31.49 16.01 42.46
N GLN A 57 -31.28 15.12 43.44
CA GLN A 57 -31.00 13.68 43.27
C GLN A 57 -32.31 12.83 43.21
N PRO A 58 -32.28 11.47 43.23
CA PRO A 58 -32.40 10.61 42.07
C PRO A 58 -33.74 9.82 42.06
N GLY A 59 -34.44 9.81 40.92
CA GLY A 59 -35.64 9.00 40.70
C GLY A 59 -35.33 7.75 39.89
N GLN A 60 -35.63 6.58 40.46
CA GLN A 60 -35.49 5.26 39.85
C GLN A 60 -36.31 5.16 38.55
N GLY A 61 -35.62 4.83 37.46
CA GLY A 61 -36.23 4.47 36.19
C GLY A 61 -35.29 3.54 35.44
N GLN A 62 -35.59 2.24 35.44
CA GLN A 62 -34.89 1.26 34.62
C GLN A 62 -35.03 1.67 33.15
N VAL A 63 -33.95 2.11 32.52
CA VAL A 63 -33.87 2.17 31.06
C VAL A 63 -32.80 1.20 30.62
N LYS A 64 -33.27 0.07 30.10
CA LYS A 64 -32.48 -0.91 29.34
C LYS A 64 -31.73 -0.15 28.25
N ASN A 65 -30.40 -0.12 28.31
CA ASN A 65 -29.58 0.21 27.14
C ASN A 65 -29.68 -0.97 26.16
N HIS A 66 -30.78 -1.02 25.42
CA HIS A 66 -30.88 -1.79 24.19
C HIS A 66 -30.06 -1.03 23.16
N PHE A 67 -28.88 -1.57 22.84
CA PHE A 67 -28.26 -1.30 21.55
C PHE A 67 -29.15 -1.95 20.48
N VAL A 68 -29.84 -1.14 19.68
CA VAL A 68 -30.59 -1.56 18.49
C VAL A 68 -29.91 -0.85 17.32
N THR A 69 -28.94 -1.49 16.67
CA THR A 69 -29.10 -2.29 15.45
C THR A 69 -30.00 -1.63 14.40
N ASP A 70 -29.35 -1.11 13.35
CA ASP A 70 -29.63 -1.50 11.96
C ASP A 70 -31.05 -1.34 11.41
N ASP A 71 -31.68 -0.19 11.64
CA ASP A 71 -32.77 0.27 10.75
C ASP A 71 -32.31 1.53 9.97
N PRO A 72 -31.89 1.38 8.71
CA PRO A 72 -31.42 2.48 7.86
C PRO A 72 -32.48 3.57 7.63
N GLU A 73 -33.77 3.23 7.75
CA GLU A 73 -34.86 4.13 7.36
C GLU A 73 -35.24 5.10 8.47
N LYS A 74 -34.95 4.77 9.74
CA LYS A 74 -35.28 5.60 10.92
C LYS A 74 -34.19 6.61 11.31
N ARG A 75 -33.13 6.75 10.51
CA ARG A 75 -32.10 7.77 10.76
C ARG A 75 -32.63 9.19 10.50
N PRO A 76 -32.37 10.16 11.39
CA PRO A 76 -32.74 11.55 11.16
C PRO A 76 -32.04 12.10 9.90
N ASN A 77 -32.70 12.95 9.12
CA ASN A 77 -32.24 13.36 7.77
C ASN A 77 -30.84 13.98 7.73
N TYR A 78 -30.36 14.57 8.84
CA TYR A 78 -28.97 15.07 8.92
C TYR A 78 -27.91 13.95 8.92
N ALA A 79 -28.29 12.73 9.31
CA ALA A 79 -27.44 11.54 9.32
C ALA A 79 -27.57 10.69 8.03
N LYS A 80 -28.53 11.01 7.15
CA LYS A 80 -28.67 10.40 5.81
C LYS A 80 -27.78 11.06 4.75
N ASN A 81 -27.34 12.30 4.96
CA ASN A 81 -26.56 13.09 3.99
C ASN A 81 -25.06 13.27 4.33
N ARG A 82 -24.48 12.47 5.23
CA ARG A 82 -23.03 12.55 5.54
C ARG A 82 -22.14 11.75 4.59
N TYR A 83 -22.73 10.97 3.69
CA TYR A 83 -22.01 10.41 2.54
C TYR A 83 -22.75 10.86 1.29
N PRO A 84 -22.33 11.95 0.62
CA PRO A 84 -22.57 11.99 -0.81
C PRO A 84 -21.98 10.69 -1.36
N GLN A 85 -22.84 9.85 -1.92
CA GLN A 85 -22.43 8.93 -2.98
C GLN A 85 -21.61 9.78 -3.93
N THR A 86 -20.30 9.58 -3.95
CA THR A 86 -19.39 10.38 -4.76
C THR A 86 -19.98 10.39 -6.17
N PRO A 87 -20.25 11.56 -6.77
CA PRO A 87 -20.38 11.59 -8.21
C PRO A 87 -19.15 10.84 -8.74
N THR A 88 -19.31 9.97 -9.74
CA THR A 88 -18.17 9.43 -10.48
C THR A 88 -17.44 10.59 -11.12
N GLN A 89 -16.60 11.26 -10.33
CA GLN A 89 -16.01 12.52 -10.66
C GLN A 89 -14.78 12.13 -11.46
N ASN A 90 -14.90 12.27 -12.78
CA ASN A 90 -13.85 11.92 -13.72
C ASN A 90 -12.61 12.76 -13.43
N TRP A 91 -11.73 12.24 -12.59
CA TRP A 91 -10.42 12.82 -12.34
C TRP A 91 -9.57 12.71 -13.60
N ALA A 92 -8.57 13.59 -13.71
CA ALA A 92 -7.63 13.54 -14.82
C ALA A 92 -6.77 12.26 -14.72
N ALA A 93 -7.21 11.17 -15.35
CA ALA A 93 -6.60 9.84 -15.26
C ALA A 93 -5.12 9.85 -15.70
N GLU A 94 -4.75 10.68 -16.68
CA GLU A 94 -3.37 10.82 -17.17
C GLU A 94 -2.39 11.43 -16.15
N ARG A 95 -2.93 12.02 -15.07
CA ARG A 95 -2.15 12.69 -14.01
C ARG A 95 -2.33 11.99 -12.66
N LYS A 96 -2.85 10.76 -12.66
CA LYS A 96 -3.11 9.97 -11.46
C LYS A 96 -1.86 9.19 -11.04
N GLN A 97 -1.47 9.33 -9.78
CA GLN A 97 -0.48 8.47 -9.12
C GLN A 97 -1.15 7.81 -7.91
N VAL A 98 -0.83 6.54 -7.65
CA VAL A 98 -1.35 5.77 -6.50
C VAL A 98 -0.18 5.48 -5.57
N LEU A 99 -0.34 5.80 -4.28
CA LEU A 99 0.70 5.71 -3.26
C LEU A 99 0.21 4.92 -2.05
N ASN A 100 1.11 4.18 -1.41
CA ASN A 100 0.84 3.42 -0.18
C ASN A 100 1.17 4.19 1.12
N GLY A 101 1.20 5.52 1.06
CA GLY A 101 1.62 6.35 2.18
C GLY A 101 0.90 7.69 2.20
N THR A 102 0.61 8.18 3.41
CA THR A 102 0.01 9.50 3.63
C THR A 102 1.03 10.63 3.57
N GLN A 103 2.33 10.30 3.67
CA GLN A 103 3.43 11.23 3.55
C GLN A 103 4.14 10.99 2.22
N PHE A 104 4.29 12.03 1.42
CA PHE A 104 4.91 11.97 0.11
C PHE A 104 5.51 13.31 -0.30
N GLN A 105 6.26 13.30 -1.40
CA GLN A 105 6.95 14.47 -1.93
C GLN A 105 6.43 14.77 -3.33
N ILE A 106 6.15 16.05 -3.61
CA ILE A 106 5.80 16.53 -4.95
C ILE A 106 7.01 17.26 -5.53
N GLY A 107 7.58 16.66 -6.57
CA GLY A 107 8.61 17.30 -7.38
C GLY A 107 8.02 18.45 -8.19
N PHE A 108 8.77 19.55 -8.32
CA PHE A 108 8.36 20.70 -9.12
C PHE A 108 9.58 21.38 -9.74
N GLU A 109 9.37 22.03 -10.88
CA GLU A 109 10.36 22.85 -11.57
C GLU A 109 9.77 24.24 -11.79
N VAL A 110 10.62 25.26 -11.80
CA VAL A 110 10.23 26.65 -12.06
C VAL A 110 11.01 27.13 -13.27
N ASP A 111 10.35 27.17 -14.42
CA ASP A 111 10.99 27.41 -15.72
C ASP A 111 11.53 28.86 -15.87
N GLU A 112 10.77 29.87 -15.41
CA GLU A 112 11.07 31.29 -15.64
C GLU A 112 11.28 32.06 -14.33
N VAL A 113 12.53 32.07 -13.84
CA VAL A 113 12.92 32.88 -12.68
C VAL A 113 13.46 34.25 -13.15
N GLY A 114 12.63 35.29 -13.05
CA GLY A 114 13.03 36.66 -13.36
C GLY A 114 14.03 37.26 -12.35
N PRO A 115 14.57 38.48 -12.61
CA PRO A 115 15.59 39.12 -11.76
C PRO A 115 15.21 39.27 -10.28
N SER A 116 13.92 39.34 -9.98
CA SER A 116 13.38 39.44 -8.62
C SER A 116 13.39 38.10 -7.86
N GLY A 117 13.75 37.00 -8.51
CA GLY A 117 13.73 35.66 -7.91
C GLY A 117 12.32 35.16 -7.55
N ILE A 118 12.28 34.05 -6.83
CA ILE A 118 11.04 33.42 -6.34
C ILE A 118 10.66 34.04 -4.98
N GLY A 119 9.50 34.66 -4.94
CA GLY A 119 8.87 35.21 -3.74
C GLY A 119 8.25 34.12 -2.86
N ALA A 120 7.54 33.16 -3.46
CA ALA A 120 6.96 32.00 -2.77
C ALA A 120 6.61 30.87 -3.74
N VAL A 121 6.54 29.65 -3.21
CA VAL A 121 5.95 28.48 -3.87
C VAL A 121 4.81 27.98 -2.98
N GLU A 122 3.59 28.05 -3.48
CA GLU A 122 2.37 27.72 -2.74
C GLU A 122 1.72 26.48 -3.34
N LEU A 123 1.30 25.57 -2.47
CA LEU A 123 0.59 24.37 -2.87
C LEU A 123 -0.88 24.49 -2.46
N TYR A 124 -1.76 24.11 -3.38
CA TYR A 124 -3.21 24.05 -3.16
C TYR A 124 -3.68 22.60 -3.26
N ILE A 125 -4.69 22.26 -2.46
CA ILE A 125 -5.27 20.92 -2.38
C ILE A 125 -6.78 20.98 -2.62
N THR A 126 -7.31 19.95 -3.25
CA THR A 126 -8.74 19.71 -3.47
C THR A 126 -9.07 18.24 -3.23
N GLU A 127 -10.23 17.96 -2.65
CA GLU A 127 -10.79 16.60 -2.49
C GLU A 127 -12.00 16.36 -3.42
N ASP A 128 -12.44 17.41 -4.14
CA ASP A 128 -13.65 17.41 -4.96
C ASP A 128 -13.33 17.73 -6.43
N ASN A 129 -12.20 17.23 -6.94
CA ASN A 129 -11.71 17.41 -8.30
C ASN A 129 -11.67 18.87 -8.77
N GLY A 130 -11.24 19.77 -7.89
CA GLY A 130 -11.04 21.18 -8.19
C GLY A 130 -12.30 22.03 -8.16
N GLN A 131 -13.44 21.49 -7.70
CA GLN A 131 -14.62 22.32 -7.44
C GLN A 131 -14.34 23.32 -6.32
N LYS A 132 -13.61 22.90 -5.29
CA LYS A 132 -13.13 23.73 -4.19
C LYS A 132 -11.66 23.49 -3.92
N TRP A 133 -10.95 24.60 -3.77
CA TRP A 133 -9.51 24.64 -3.50
C TRP A 133 -9.23 25.22 -2.13
N TYR A 134 -8.26 24.64 -1.44
CA TYR A 134 -7.72 25.12 -0.17
C TYR A 134 -6.22 25.32 -0.31
N LYS A 135 -5.67 26.39 0.30
CA LYS A 135 -4.21 26.54 0.41
C LYS A 135 -3.71 25.46 1.38
N TYR A 136 -2.87 24.56 0.88
CA TYR A 136 -2.22 23.53 1.69
C TYR A 136 -1.07 24.16 2.49
N GLY A 137 -0.21 24.92 1.83
CA GLY A 137 0.94 25.54 2.47
C GLY A 137 1.81 26.34 1.51
N GLU A 138 2.89 26.88 2.05
CA GLU A 138 3.97 27.52 1.30
C GLU A 138 5.27 26.79 1.60
N ASP A 139 6.09 26.60 0.57
CA ASP A 139 7.37 25.91 0.68
C ASP A 139 8.41 26.82 1.38
N PRO A 140 8.97 26.42 2.53
CA PRO A 140 9.84 27.30 3.31
C PRO A 140 11.12 27.72 2.60
N ASP A 141 11.73 26.83 1.83
CA ASP A 141 12.99 27.07 1.13
C ASP A 141 12.82 27.33 -0.39
N LYS A 142 11.59 27.16 -0.89
CA LYS A 142 11.17 27.40 -2.28
C LYS A 142 11.89 26.49 -3.27
N LYS A 143 12.28 25.29 -2.82
CA LYS A 143 13.04 24.31 -3.60
C LYS A 143 12.32 22.98 -3.62
N SER A 144 12.45 22.31 -4.75
CA SER A 144 11.94 20.95 -4.88
C SER A 144 12.71 19.99 -3.96
N PRO A 145 12.02 19.02 -3.31
CA PRO A 145 10.58 18.73 -3.38
C PRO A 145 9.71 19.36 -2.28
N PHE A 146 8.44 19.57 -2.60
CA PHE A 146 7.42 19.99 -1.63
C PHE A 146 6.96 18.77 -0.80
N HIS A 147 7.07 18.84 0.53
CA HIS A 147 6.65 17.76 1.42
C HIS A 147 5.16 17.86 1.76
N VAL A 148 4.42 16.76 1.60
CA VAL A 148 2.98 16.69 1.80
C VAL A 148 2.62 15.56 2.76
N GLU A 149 1.67 15.82 3.65
CA GLU A 149 1.04 14.86 4.53
C GLU A 149 -0.48 15.03 4.44
N VAL A 150 -1.19 13.95 4.12
CA VAL A 150 -2.66 13.90 4.10
C VAL A 150 -3.19 13.08 5.28
N PRO A 151 -4.39 13.37 5.80
CA PRO A 151 -4.86 12.77 7.05
C PRO A 151 -5.28 11.30 6.92
N HIS A 152 -5.71 10.86 5.74
CA HIS A 152 -6.25 9.52 5.52
C HIS A 152 -6.13 9.07 4.06
N ASP A 153 -6.51 7.82 3.81
CA ASP A 153 -6.69 7.27 2.47
C ASP A 153 -7.79 8.03 1.75
N GLY A 154 -7.62 8.23 0.45
CA GLY A 154 -8.50 9.08 -0.33
C GLY A 154 -7.80 9.62 -1.54
N ILE A 155 -8.48 10.52 -2.24
CA ILE A 155 -7.95 11.12 -3.44
C ILE A 155 -7.92 12.62 -3.34
N TYR A 156 -6.75 13.14 -3.70
CA TYR A 156 -6.36 14.52 -3.53
C TYR A 156 -5.85 15.05 -4.86
N GLY A 157 -6.43 16.15 -5.32
CA GLY A 157 -5.86 16.96 -6.39
C GLY A 157 -4.92 18.00 -5.80
N PHE A 158 -3.77 18.19 -6.42
CA PHE A 158 -2.84 19.26 -6.07
C PHE A 158 -2.62 20.20 -7.25
N SER A 159 -2.41 21.48 -6.92
CA SER A 159 -2.01 22.48 -7.89
C SER A 159 -0.98 23.44 -7.29
N LEU A 160 0.05 23.77 -8.09
CA LEU A 160 1.17 24.60 -7.67
C LEU A 160 0.98 26.05 -8.14
N ARG A 161 1.32 27.03 -7.30
CA ARG A 161 1.38 28.43 -7.69
C ARG A 161 2.71 29.04 -7.27
N VAL A 162 3.36 29.73 -8.20
CA VAL A 162 4.62 30.42 -7.93
C VAL A 162 4.36 31.92 -7.93
N ARG A 163 4.91 32.60 -6.91
CA ARG A 163 4.90 34.05 -6.79
C ARG A 163 6.32 34.55 -6.94
N SER A 164 6.55 35.55 -7.79
CA SER A 164 7.83 36.26 -7.95
C SER A 164 8.16 37.14 -6.73
N GLY A 165 9.42 37.55 -6.58
CA GLY A 165 9.87 38.41 -5.47
C GLY A 165 9.24 39.81 -5.42
N VAL A 166 8.63 40.26 -6.52
CA VAL A 166 7.87 41.53 -6.59
C VAL A 166 6.36 41.33 -6.35
N GLY A 167 5.93 40.10 -6.03
CA GLY A 167 4.55 39.79 -5.70
C GLY A 167 3.66 39.46 -6.90
N LEU A 168 4.19 39.42 -8.13
CA LEU A 168 3.46 38.89 -9.28
C LEU A 168 3.32 37.38 -9.11
N ALA A 169 2.11 36.86 -9.18
CA ALA A 169 1.81 35.43 -9.06
C ALA A 169 0.79 35.04 -10.14
N ASP A 170 0.78 33.76 -10.48
CA ASP A 170 -0.32 33.18 -11.23
C ASP A 170 -1.64 33.32 -10.46
N ALA A 171 -2.74 33.35 -11.21
CA ALA A 171 -4.07 33.40 -10.61
C ALA A 171 -4.31 32.18 -9.71
N LEU A 172 -4.92 32.38 -8.55
CA LEU A 172 -5.33 31.30 -7.66
C LEU A 172 -6.14 30.23 -8.42
N PRO A 173 -6.02 28.94 -8.04
CA PRO A 173 -6.83 27.88 -8.64
C PRO A 173 -8.32 28.24 -8.59
N LYS A 174 -8.96 28.21 -9.76
CA LYS A 174 -10.37 28.58 -9.89
C LYS A 174 -11.25 27.36 -9.63
N SER A 175 -12.47 27.61 -9.16
CA SER A 175 -13.48 26.54 -9.08
C SER A 175 -13.70 25.93 -10.47
N GLY A 176 -13.64 24.60 -10.53
CA GLY A 176 -13.72 23.81 -11.76
C GLY A 176 -12.38 23.65 -12.51
N GLU A 177 -11.30 24.30 -12.06
CA GLU A 177 -9.96 24.07 -12.60
C GLU A 177 -9.48 22.66 -12.24
N LYS A 178 -8.92 21.94 -13.21
CA LYS A 178 -8.44 20.57 -13.00
C LYS A 178 -7.10 20.58 -12.23
N PRO A 179 -6.86 19.59 -11.37
CA PRO A 179 -5.56 19.44 -10.72
C PRO A 179 -4.38 19.25 -11.68
N ASP A 180 -3.21 19.72 -11.27
CA ASP A 180 -1.94 19.49 -11.95
C ASP A 180 -1.49 18.04 -11.76
N VAL A 181 -1.73 17.48 -10.57
CA VAL A 181 -1.54 16.08 -10.24
C VAL A 181 -2.68 15.56 -9.37
N VAL A 182 -3.03 14.30 -9.54
CA VAL A 182 -4.01 13.59 -8.71
C VAL A 182 -3.29 12.47 -7.97
N ILE A 183 -3.33 12.51 -6.64
CA ILE A 183 -2.73 11.50 -5.78
C ILE A 183 -3.84 10.69 -5.12
N VAL A 184 -3.78 9.37 -5.29
CA VAL A 184 -4.62 8.40 -4.61
C VAL A 184 -3.79 7.75 -3.53
N VAL A 185 -4.15 7.99 -2.27
CA VAL A 185 -3.54 7.30 -1.13
C VAL A 185 -4.37 6.07 -0.83
N ASP A 186 -3.75 4.90 -0.99
CA ASP A 186 -4.34 3.59 -0.73
C ASP A 186 -3.33 2.74 0.03
N ARG A 187 -3.61 2.47 1.31
CA ARG A 187 -2.73 1.66 2.18
C ARG A 187 -3.27 0.25 2.38
N THR A 188 -4.34 -0.11 1.69
CA THR A 188 -5.02 -1.39 1.88
C THR A 188 -4.46 -2.40 0.89
N ALA A 189 -3.95 -3.54 1.38
CA ALA A 189 -3.51 -4.61 0.50
C ALA A 189 -4.71 -5.33 -0.15
N PRO A 190 -4.53 -5.89 -1.37
CA PRO A 190 -5.57 -6.68 -2.03
C PRO A 190 -6.08 -7.82 -1.16
N ALA A 191 -7.39 -8.02 -1.13
CA ALA A 191 -7.98 -9.20 -0.50
C ALA A 191 -7.80 -10.40 -1.44
N LEU A 192 -6.89 -11.32 -1.09
CA LEU A 192 -6.57 -12.50 -1.89
C LEU A 192 -7.05 -13.77 -1.19
N LYS A 193 -7.64 -14.70 -1.94
CA LYS A 193 -8.00 -16.03 -1.48
C LYS A 193 -7.61 -17.08 -2.51
N LEU A 194 -6.75 -18.02 -2.11
CA LEU A 194 -6.40 -19.18 -2.93
C LEU A 194 -7.48 -20.26 -2.81
N ASN A 195 -8.00 -20.71 -3.95
CA ASN A 195 -8.95 -21.83 -4.00
C ASN A 195 -8.20 -23.17 -4.01
N PRO A 196 -8.90 -24.29 -3.72
CA PRO A 196 -8.31 -25.61 -3.86
C PRO A 196 -7.69 -25.82 -5.24
N VAL A 197 -6.46 -26.31 -5.26
CA VAL A 197 -5.71 -26.54 -6.49
C VAL A 197 -6.18 -27.85 -7.12
N VAL A 198 -6.44 -27.82 -8.42
CA VAL A 198 -7.02 -28.96 -9.15
C VAL A 198 -5.98 -29.53 -10.11
N GLN A 199 -5.62 -30.80 -9.93
CA GLN A 199 -4.80 -31.54 -10.89
C GLN A 199 -5.69 -32.06 -12.02
N GLY A 200 -5.20 -32.01 -13.26
CA GLY A 200 -5.83 -32.67 -14.39
C GLY A 200 -5.80 -34.20 -14.26
N LEU A 201 -6.62 -34.88 -15.05
CA LEU A 201 -6.73 -36.34 -15.04
C LEU A 201 -6.33 -36.93 -16.40
N GLY A 202 -5.92 -38.19 -16.40
CA GLY A 202 -5.61 -38.93 -17.63
C GLY A 202 -4.50 -38.25 -18.44
N GLY A 203 -4.79 -37.89 -19.69
CA GLY A 203 -3.85 -37.21 -20.59
C GLY A 203 -3.41 -35.82 -20.12
N GLU A 204 -4.08 -35.25 -19.12
CA GLU A 204 -3.80 -33.92 -18.55
C GLU A 204 -3.25 -34.01 -17.12
N ALA A 205 -2.79 -35.19 -16.70
CA ALA A 205 -2.26 -35.41 -15.34
C ALA A 205 -1.08 -34.49 -14.97
N ASN A 206 -0.39 -33.92 -15.96
CA ASN A 206 0.70 -32.96 -15.79
C ASN A 206 0.24 -31.49 -15.70
N LYS A 207 -1.06 -31.21 -15.82
CA LYS A 207 -1.61 -29.86 -15.66
C LYS A 207 -2.13 -29.65 -14.24
N VAL A 208 -1.74 -28.52 -13.66
CA VAL A 208 -2.19 -28.05 -12.35
C VAL A 208 -2.93 -26.74 -12.56
N THR A 209 -4.21 -26.71 -12.22
CA THR A 209 -5.05 -25.52 -12.30
C THR A 209 -5.08 -24.83 -10.95
N ILE A 210 -4.53 -23.63 -10.94
CA ILE A 210 -4.40 -22.74 -9.78
C ILE A 210 -5.46 -21.68 -9.96
N SER A 211 -6.36 -21.50 -8.99
CA SER A 211 -7.42 -20.49 -9.07
C SER A 211 -7.51 -19.71 -7.77
N TRP A 212 -7.89 -18.45 -7.88
CA TRP A 212 -7.95 -17.53 -6.75
C TRP A 212 -9.11 -16.55 -6.94
N ALA A 213 -9.47 -15.87 -5.86
CA ALA A 213 -10.31 -14.68 -5.89
C ALA A 213 -9.49 -13.52 -5.35
N MET A 214 -9.43 -12.43 -6.11
CA MET A 214 -8.80 -11.18 -5.69
C MET A 214 -9.83 -10.05 -5.74
N SER A 215 -9.80 -9.15 -4.75
CA SER A 215 -10.62 -7.95 -4.73
C SER A 215 -9.81 -6.79 -4.18
N ASP A 216 -9.79 -5.70 -4.95
CA ASP A 216 -9.07 -4.47 -4.63
C ASP A 216 -9.75 -3.27 -5.31
N GLN A 217 -9.61 -2.06 -4.76
CA GLN A 217 -10.19 -0.84 -5.33
C GLN A 217 -9.28 -0.18 -6.38
N ASN A 218 -7.97 -0.39 -6.29
CA ASN A 218 -6.97 0.14 -7.18
C ASN A 218 -5.98 -0.97 -7.62
N PRO A 219 -6.44 -2.08 -8.23
CA PRO A 219 -5.55 -3.17 -8.61
C PRO A 219 -4.48 -2.70 -9.61
N ALA A 220 -3.28 -3.26 -9.53
CA ALA A 220 -2.27 -3.05 -10.56
C ALA A 220 -2.74 -3.68 -11.89
N GLU A 221 -2.28 -3.12 -13.02
CA GLU A 221 -2.54 -3.70 -14.35
C GLU A 221 -2.06 -5.16 -14.42
N LYS A 222 -0.83 -5.41 -13.95
CA LYS A 222 -0.29 -6.76 -13.74
C LYS A 222 -0.22 -7.06 -12.25
N SER A 223 -1.31 -7.58 -11.71
CA SER A 223 -1.54 -7.71 -10.27
C SER A 223 -1.22 -9.07 -9.68
N ILE A 224 -1.05 -10.13 -10.48
CA ILE A 224 -0.86 -11.50 -9.96
C ILE A 224 0.48 -12.10 -10.37
N ALA A 225 1.20 -12.68 -9.42
CA ALA A 225 2.35 -13.57 -9.67
C ALA A 225 2.12 -14.91 -8.97
N ILE A 226 2.70 -15.99 -9.52
CA ILE A 226 2.58 -17.33 -8.93
C ILE A 226 3.95 -17.98 -8.86
N ASN A 227 4.28 -18.46 -7.67
CA ASN A 227 5.54 -19.13 -7.37
C ASN A 227 5.29 -20.54 -6.83
N PHE A 228 6.32 -21.37 -6.88
CA PHE A 228 6.37 -22.66 -6.19
C PHE A 228 7.62 -22.78 -5.32
N SER A 229 7.59 -23.71 -4.37
CA SER A 229 8.76 -24.07 -3.56
C SER A 229 8.66 -25.54 -3.16
N THR A 230 9.79 -26.21 -2.96
CA THR A 230 9.83 -27.56 -2.37
C THR A 230 9.67 -27.54 -0.84
N GLN A 231 9.72 -26.37 -0.23
CA GLN A 231 9.59 -26.13 1.21
C GLN A 231 8.46 -25.12 1.49
N PRO A 232 7.77 -25.22 2.65
CA PRO A 232 6.62 -24.37 2.95
C PRO A 232 6.94 -22.87 3.06
N GLY A 233 8.21 -22.51 3.34
CA GLY A 233 8.65 -21.11 3.51
C GLY A 233 9.50 -20.55 2.38
N GLY A 234 9.71 -21.30 1.29
CA GLY A 234 10.67 -20.95 0.23
C GLY A 234 12.03 -21.65 0.38
N PRO A 235 13.03 -21.35 -0.47
CA PRO A 235 13.03 -20.27 -1.47
C PRO A 235 11.96 -20.47 -2.53
N TRP A 236 11.34 -19.37 -2.96
CA TRP A 236 10.27 -19.36 -3.96
C TRP A 236 10.84 -19.20 -5.37
N GLU A 237 10.39 -20.06 -6.29
CA GLU A 237 10.72 -20.03 -7.71
C GLU A 237 9.51 -19.61 -8.54
N PRO A 238 9.65 -18.72 -9.54
CA PRO A 238 8.52 -18.25 -10.32
C PRO A 238 7.97 -19.33 -11.25
N ILE A 239 6.64 -19.53 -11.22
CA ILE A 239 5.90 -20.24 -12.28
C ILE A 239 5.54 -19.25 -13.38
N VAL A 240 4.97 -18.10 -12.97
CA VAL A 240 4.62 -16.99 -13.83
C VAL A 240 4.90 -15.69 -13.09
N ASP A 241 5.56 -14.77 -13.78
CA ASP A 241 5.80 -13.42 -13.29
C ASP A 241 4.49 -12.59 -13.33
N TRP A 242 4.54 -11.33 -12.91
CA TRP A 242 3.39 -10.44 -12.84
C TRP A 242 2.56 -10.42 -14.14
N GLN A 243 1.29 -10.82 -14.02
CA GLN A 243 0.29 -10.83 -15.09
C GLN A 243 -1.03 -10.19 -14.63
N GLU A 244 -1.92 -9.91 -15.58
CA GLU A 244 -3.30 -9.51 -15.32
C GLU A 244 -4.04 -10.57 -14.50
N ASP A 245 -5.01 -10.15 -13.69
CA ASP A 245 -5.85 -11.06 -12.94
C ASP A 245 -6.89 -11.75 -13.85
N GLN A 246 -6.69 -13.04 -14.09
CA GLN A 246 -7.63 -13.89 -14.83
C GLN A 246 -8.43 -14.82 -13.89
N GLY A 247 -8.23 -14.73 -12.57
CA GLY A 247 -8.80 -15.61 -11.54
C GLY A 247 -8.31 -17.06 -11.57
N ARG A 248 -7.50 -17.43 -12.57
CA ARG A 248 -6.93 -18.77 -12.74
C ARG A 248 -5.68 -18.79 -13.61
N PHE A 249 -4.86 -19.81 -13.41
CA PHE A 249 -3.71 -20.13 -14.24
C PHE A 249 -3.54 -21.64 -14.30
N THR A 250 -3.22 -22.17 -15.48
CA THR A 250 -2.93 -23.60 -15.67
C THR A 250 -1.44 -23.80 -15.89
N TRP A 251 -0.77 -24.35 -14.89
CA TRP A 251 0.64 -24.72 -14.98
C TRP A 251 0.79 -26.10 -15.61
N SER A 252 1.55 -26.20 -16.70
CA SER A 252 1.95 -27.47 -17.29
C SER A 252 3.30 -27.90 -16.73
N VAL A 253 3.29 -28.80 -15.75
CA VAL A 253 4.49 -29.31 -15.08
C VAL A 253 5.28 -30.16 -16.08
N ARG A 254 6.57 -29.87 -16.20
CA ARG A 254 7.49 -30.55 -17.14
C ARG A 254 8.40 -31.53 -16.38
N PRO A 255 9.00 -32.52 -17.08
CA PRO A 255 10.06 -33.33 -16.51
C PRO A 255 11.19 -32.43 -15.98
N GLY A 256 11.56 -32.62 -14.70
CA GLY A 256 12.55 -31.80 -13.99
C GLY A 256 11.95 -30.85 -12.95
N ASN A 257 10.64 -30.55 -13.00
CA ASN A 257 9.95 -29.90 -11.89
C ASN A 257 9.76 -30.88 -10.70
N PRO A 258 9.70 -30.38 -9.46
CA PRO A 258 9.47 -31.23 -8.31
C PRO A 258 8.10 -31.89 -8.35
N SER A 259 8.03 -33.16 -7.94
CA SER A 259 6.77 -33.91 -7.77
C SER A 259 6.02 -33.55 -6.48
N LYS A 260 6.65 -32.76 -5.60
CA LYS A 260 6.05 -32.28 -4.35
C LYS A 260 6.45 -30.82 -4.14
N PHE A 261 5.46 -29.93 -4.07
CA PHE A 261 5.70 -28.50 -3.95
C PHE A 261 4.57 -27.78 -3.21
N TYR A 262 4.88 -26.61 -2.68
CA TYR A 262 3.95 -25.62 -2.18
C TYR A 262 3.76 -24.56 -3.27
N LEU A 263 2.56 -23.98 -3.35
CA LEU A 263 2.28 -22.85 -4.22
C LEU A 263 2.10 -21.58 -3.38
N GLN A 264 2.57 -20.48 -3.93
CA GLN A 264 2.33 -19.13 -3.44
C GLN A 264 1.70 -18.32 -4.57
N VAL A 265 0.54 -17.72 -4.32
CA VAL A 265 -0.04 -16.69 -5.17
C VAL A 265 0.17 -15.35 -4.47
N ILE A 266 0.69 -14.37 -5.20
CA ILE A 266 0.92 -13.01 -4.71
C ILE A 266 0.05 -12.06 -5.52
N ALA A 267 -0.69 -11.20 -4.84
CA ALA A 267 -1.44 -10.11 -5.43
C ALA A 267 -0.81 -8.76 -5.05
N ARG A 268 -0.87 -7.79 -5.97
CA ARG A 268 -0.48 -6.41 -5.70
C ARG A 268 -1.48 -5.41 -6.27
N ASP A 269 -1.60 -4.28 -5.60
CA ASP A 269 -2.34 -3.12 -6.10
C ASP A 269 -1.42 -2.12 -6.82
N ALA A 270 -1.99 -1.04 -7.34
CA ALA A 270 -1.27 0.04 -8.01
C ALA A 270 -0.46 0.92 -7.03
N ALA A 271 -0.76 0.88 -5.73
CA ALA A 271 -0.04 1.57 -4.67
C ALA A 271 1.25 0.84 -4.26
N GLY A 272 1.38 -0.44 -4.65
CA GLY A 272 2.46 -1.33 -4.26
C GLY A 272 2.19 -2.15 -2.98
N ASN A 273 0.97 -2.11 -2.43
CA ASN A 273 0.59 -3.03 -1.35
C ASN A 273 0.49 -4.45 -1.90
N VAL A 274 0.88 -5.43 -1.08
CA VAL A 274 0.93 -6.84 -1.47
C VAL A 274 0.19 -7.72 -0.48
N SER A 275 -0.46 -8.76 -0.99
CA SER A 275 -0.97 -9.88 -0.21
C SER A 275 -0.52 -11.19 -0.83
N GLN A 276 -0.44 -12.25 -0.02
CA GLN A 276 0.02 -13.54 -0.47
C GLN A 276 -0.77 -14.67 0.19
N GLU A 277 -1.01 -15.72 -0.58
CA GLU A 277 -1.66 -16.94 -0.11
C GLU A 277 -0.79 -18.14 -0.47
N VAL A 278 -0.56 -19.01 0.51
CA VAL A 278 0.29 -20.20 0.38
C VAL A 278 -0.54 -21.43 0.68
N THR A 279 -0.36 -22.48 -0.13
CA THR A 279 -0.98 -23.78 0.15
C THR A 279 -0.52 -24.32 1.50
N SER A 280 -1.46 -24.64 2.40
CA SER A 280 -1.14 -25.16 3.73
C SER A 280 -0.51 -26.56 3.71
N GLN A 281 -0.81 -27.34 2.68
CA GLN A 281 -0.25 -28.67 2.44
C GLN A 281 0.47 -28.70 1.08
N PRO A 282 1.52 -29.54 0.96
CA PRO A 282 2.20 -29.69 -0.31
C PRO A 282 1.28 -30.38 -1.32
N ILE A 283 1.28 -29.88 -2.55
CA ILE A 283 0.70 -30.54 -3.70
C ILE A 283 1.66 -31.63 -4.16
N ILE A 284 1.13 -32.83 -4.35
CA ILE A 284 1.88 -33.98 -4.83
C ILE A 284 1.39 -34.28 -6.24
N LEU A 285 2.31 -34.22 -7.20
CA LEU A 285 2.10 -34.53 -8.59
C LEU A 285 2.86 -35.82 -8.94
N ASP A 286 2.15 -36.94 -8.92
CA ASP A 286 2.70 -38.21 -9.40
C ASP A 286 2.37 -38.39 -10.89
N LEU A 287 3.39 -38.26 -11.72
CA LEU A 287 3.31 -38.49 -13.17
C LEU A 287 3.77 -39.89 -13.57
N THR A 288 4.10 -40.76 -12.60
CA THR A 288 4.51 -42.11 -12.90
C THR A 288 3.31 -42.95 -13.33
N LYS A 289 3.37 -43.49 -14.55
CA LYS A 289 2.37 -44.43 -15.04
C LYS A 289 2.81 -45.84 -14.64
N PRO A 290 2.11 -46.53 -13.72
CA PRO A 290 2.46 -47.91 -13.41
C PRO A 290 2.28 -48.78 -14.65
N SER A 291 3.28 -49.60 -14.96
CA SER A 291 3.22 -50.59 -16.05
C SER A 291 3.39 -51.99 -15.46
N GLY A 292 2.48 -52.91 -15.81
CA GLY A 292 2.58 -54.31 -15.46
C GLY A 292 2.92 -55.16 -16.68
N ARG A 293 3.58 -56.30 -16.45
CA ARG A 293 3.65 -57.41 -17.40
C ARG A 293 3.22 -58.69 -16.70
N ILE A 294 2.56 -59.59 -17.43
CA ILE A 294 2.27 -60.93 -16.93
C ILE A 294 3.60 -61.67 -16.85
N VAL A 295 3.96 -62.12 -15.66
CA VAL A 295 5.20 -62.88 -15.42
C VAL A 295 4.92 -64.37 -15.41
N ASP A 296 3.79 -64.80 -14.84
CA ASP A 296 3.42 -66.21 -14.75
C ASP A 296 1.89 -66.38 -14.66
N VAL A 297 1.40 -67.57 -14.99
CA VAL A 297 -0.01 -67.99 -14.85
C VAL A 297 -0.03 -69.38 -14.20
N GLU A 298 -0.36 -69.43 -12.92
CA GLU A 298 -0.44 -70.70 -12.17
C GLU A 298 -1.90 -71.19 -12.08
N VAL A 299 -2.09 -72.50 -12.27
CA VAL A 299 -3.40 -73.14 -12.08
C VAL A 299 -3.56 -73.45 -10.60
N LEU A 300 -4.53 -72.80 -9.94
CA LEU A 300 -4.92 -73.17 -8.58
C LEU A 300 -5.61 -74.54 -8.60
N SER A 301 -4.88 -75.61 -8.28
CA SER A 301 -5.48 -76.92 -8.07
C SER A 301 -6.37 -76.88 -6.82
N LYS A 302 -7.66 -77.25 -6.95
CA LYS A 302 -8.50 -77.52 -5.78
C LYS A 302 -7.87 -78.66 -4.99
N ALA A 303 -7.67 -78.45 -3.69
CA ALA A 303 -7.27 -79.52 -2.78
C ALA A 303 -8.23 -80.71 -2.94
N SER A 304 -7.69 -81.88 -3.28
CA SER A 304 -8.48 -83.12 -3.31
C SER A 304 -8.94 -83.44 -1.89
N PRO A 305 -10.25 -83.65 -1.65
CA PRO A 305 -10.70 -84.17 -0.37
C PRO A 305 -10.31 -85.66 -0.31
N TYR A 306 -9.43 -86.00 0.62
CA TYR A 306 -9.32 -87.35 1.16
C TYR A 306 -9.78 -87.33 2.62
#